data_AF-A0A2E5FU17-F1
#
_entry.id   AF-A0A2E5FU17-F1
#
_cell.length_a   1.000
_cell.length_b   1.000
_cell.length_c   1.000
_cell.angle_alpha   90.00
_cell.angle_beta   90.00
_cell.angle_gamma   90.00
#
_symmetry.space_group_name_H-M   'P 1'
#
loop_
_entity.id
_entity.type
_entity.pdbx_description
1 polymer ?
#
loop_
_entity_poly.entity_id
_entity_poly.type
_entity_poly.pdbx_seq_one_letter_code
_entity_poly.pdbx_strand_id
1 'polypeptide(L)'
;YALSKILKIKEKSFIKSLKSFKGLSHRHEIFYKKNNKIFINDSKATSFEASRFALKSNKNIFWIVGGLPKLGDKFRLGEVRKNIIKAYIIGKYAKHFKRCLKGKISFELSRTLNNAIISIFKDIKNAKGKKITILLSPASASYDQFKNFEERGNKFKKLTMHYAKRYF
;
A
#
# COMPACT_ATOMS: atom_id res chain seq x y z
N TYR A 1 18.73 18.05 -8.01
CA TYR A 1 19.92 18.59 -8.72
C TYR A 1 19.79 20.08 -9.01
N ALA A 2 18.67 20.58 -9.57
CA ALA A 2 18.47 22.02 -9.77
C ALA A 2 18.61 22.84 -8.46
N LEU A 3 17.89 22.45 -7.40
CA LEU A 3 17.95 23.13 -6.11
C LEU A 3 19.36 23.03 -5.45
N SER A 4 20.06 21.91 -5.60
CA SER A 4 21.41 21.74 -5.04
C SER A 4 22.45 22.65 -5.71
N LYS A 5 22.27 22.97 -7.01
CA LYS A 5 23.10 23.97 -7.70
C LYS A 5 22.87 25.38 -7.15
N ILE A 6 21.59 25.77 -6.95
CA ILE A 6 21.23 27.07 -6.38
C ILE A 6 21.83 27.23 -4.97
N LEU A 7 21.76 26.18 -4.16
CA LEU A 7 22.32 26.14 -2.80
C LEU A 7 23.83 25.87 -2.75
N LYS A 8 24.52 25.85 -3.90
CA LYS A 8 25.98 25.61 -4.03
C LYS A 8 26.47 24.34 -3.31
N ILE A 9 25.65 23.30 -3.26
CA ILE A 9 26.04 22.00 -2.68
C ILE A 9 27.00 21.30 -3.65
N LYS A 10 28.17 20.88 -3.15
CA LYS A 10 29.16 20.13 -3.95
C LYS A 10 28.53 18.89 -4.59
N GLU A 11 28.71 18.71 -5.88
CA GLU A 11 28.14 17.61 -6.66
C GLU A 11 28.49 16.23 -6.08
N LYS A 12 29.75 16.02 -5.69
CA LYS A 12 30.20 14.78 -5.04
C LYS A 12 29.39 14.48 -3.76
N SER A 13 29.07 15.49 -2.96
CA SER A 13 28.26 15.35 -1.75
C SER A 13 26.80 15.02 -2.10
N PHE A 14 26.22 15.72 -3.08
CA PHE A 14 24.86 15.44 -3.57
C PHE A 14 24.72 13.99 -4.08
N ILE A 15 25.65 13.54 -4.93
CA ILE A 15 25.65 12.16 -5.46
C ILE A 15 25.82 11.14 -4.32
N LYS A 16 26.71 11.40 -3.34
CA LYS A 16 26.88 10.53 -2.18
C LYS A 16 25.60 10.41 -1.36
N SER A 17 24.92 11.53 -1.10
CA SER A 17 23.64 11.56 -0.37
C SER A 17 22.51 10.87 -1.14
N LEU A 18 22.46 11.00 -2.46
CA LEU A 18 21.50 10.25 -3.29
C LEU A 18 21.74 8.75 -3.23
N LYS A 19 23.01 8.31 -3.28
CA LYS A 19 23.36 6.89 -3.19
C LYS A 19 23.05 6.29 -1.82
N SER A 20 23.15 7.08 -0.75
CA SER A 20 22.85 6.61 0.62
C SER A 20 21.37 6.74 1.01
N PHE A 21 20.55 7.40 0.20
CA PHE A 21 19.13 7.59 0.47
C PHE A 21 18.36 6.27 0.35
N LYS A 22 17.88 5.75 1.48
CA LYS A 22 17.18 4.46 1.56
C LYS A 22 15.68 4.53 1.19
N GLY A 23 15.21 5.69 0.75
CA GLY A 23 13.78 5.97 0.61
C GLY A 23 13.16 6.43 1.92
N LEU A 24 11.86 6.77 1.88
CA LEU A 24 11.10 7.19 3.05
C LEU A 24 10.22 6.05 3.53
N SER A 25 10.20 5.81 4.84
CA SER A 25 9.25 4.91 5.48
C SER A 25 7.82 5.25 5.05
N HIS A 26 7.00 4.23 4.85
CA HIS A 26 5.58 4.37 4.47
C HIS A 26 5.31 5.03 3.10
N ARG A 27 6.33 5.23 2.25
CA ARG A 27 6.19 5.70 0.87
C ARG A 27 6.75 4.65 -0.09
N HIS A 28 5.86 3.78 -0.58
CA HIS A 28 6.25 2.62 -1.41
C HIS A 28 7.40 1.79 -0.79
N GLU A 29 7.42 1.64 0.54
CA GLU A 29 8.49 0.98 1.27
C GLU A 29 8.36 -0.53 1.11
N ILE A 30 9.26 -1.16 0.34
CA ILE A 30 9.34 -2.62 0.28
C ILE A 30 10.09 -3.11 1.51
N PHE A 31 9.37 -3.63 2.50
CA PHE A 31 9.94 -4.02 3.79
C PHE A 31 10.12 -5.54 3.95
N TYR A 32 9.51 -6.34 3.08
CA TYR A 32 9.63 -7.80 3.15
C TYR A 32 9.46 -8.46 1.77
N LYS A 33 10.31 -9.45 1.47
CA LYS A 33 10.25 -10.28 0.25
C LYS A 33 10.57 -11.72 0.63
N LYS A 34 9.70 -12.68 0.30
CA LYS A 34 9.94 -14.12 0.47
C LYS A 34 9.02 -14.92 -0.48
N ASN A 35 9.51 -16.02 -1.04
CA ASN A 35 8.73 -16.98 -1.85
C ASN A 35 7.83 -16.33 -2.93
N ASN A 36 8.40 -15.45 -3.76
CA ASN A 36 7.70 -14.66 -4.80
C ASN A 36 6.61 -13.71 -4.27
N LYS A 37 6.57 -13.43 -2.97
CA LYS A 37 5.67 -12.46 -2.35
C LYS A 37 6.45 -11.20 -1.98
N ILE A 38 5.94 -10.05 -2.36
CA ILE A 38 6.50 -8.73 -2.06
C ILE A 38 5.51 -7.97 -1.22
N PHE A 39 5.94 -7.42 -0.08
CA PHE A 39 5.10 -6.64 0.81
C PHE A 39 5.56 -5.19 0.81
N ILE A 40 4.63 -4.29 0.49
CA ILE A 40 4.89 -2.87 0.26
C ILE A 40 4.02 -2.03 1.18
N ASN A 41 4.66 -1.17 1.96
CA ASN A 41 4.03 -0.22 2.85
C ASN A 41 4.01 1.17 2.22
N ASP A 42 2.83 1.59 1.81
CA ASP A 42 2.56 2.90 1.22
C ASP A 42 1.46 3.61 2.02
N SER A 43 1.47 3.47 3.34
CA SER A 43 0.44 4.03 4.24
C SER A 43 0.28 5.56 4.13
N LYS A 44 1.32 6.28 3.66
CA LYS A 44 1.28 7.72 3.41
C LYS A 44 0.36 8.11 2.24
N ALA A 45 -0.05 7.15 1.39
CA ALA A 45 -0.99 7.40 0.31
C ALA A 45 -2.42 7.65 0.85
N THR A 46 -2.68 8.91 1.22
CA THR A 46 -3.95 9.37 1.81
C THR A 46 -4.96 9.88 0.79
N SER A 47 -4.69 9.68 -0.51
CA SER A 47 -5.60 9.92 -1.63
C SER A 47 -5.43 8.85 -2.70
N PHE A 48 -6.46 8.68 -3.54
CA PHE A 48 -6.42 7.74 -4.65
C PHE A 48 -5.29 8.05 -5.64
N GLU A 49 -5.04 9.31 -5.96
CA GLU A 49 -3.94 9.67 -6.87
C GLU A 49 -2.57 9.28 -6.31
N ALA A 50 -2.37 9.40 -4.99
CA ALA A 50 -1.15 8.89 -4.35
C ALA A 50 -1.05 7.36 -4.48
N SER A 51 -2.14 6.64 -4.25
CA SER A 51 -2.19 5.18 -4.39
C SER A 51 -2.04 4.69 -5.83
N ARG A 52 -2.49 5.48 -6.81
CA ARG A 52 -2.44 5.13 -8.23
C ARG A 52 -1.03 4.87 -8.71
N PHE A 53 -0.03 5.61 -8.21
CA PHE A 53 1.37 5.34 -8.53
C PHE A 53 1.81 3.96 -8.06
N ALA A 54 1.49 3.58 -6.82
CA ALA A 54 1.84 2.27 -6.30
C ALA A 54 1.11 1.13 -7.02
N LEU A 55 -0.15 1.34 -7.40
CA LEU A 55 -0.96 0.39 -8.17
C LEU A 55 -0.46 0.23 -9.62
N LYS A 56 0.03 1.31 -10.24
CA LYS A 56 0.57 1.27 -11.61
C LYS A 56 1.92 0.55 -11.67
N SER A 57 2.79 0.78 -10.69
CA SER A 57 4.17 0.25 -10.67
C SER A 57 4.27 -1.23 -10.29
N ASN A 58 3.17 -1.85 -9.85
CA ASN A 58 3.14 -3.25 -9.42
C ASN A 58 2.10 -4.06 -10.21
N LYS A 59 2.19 -5.39 -10.14
CA LYS A 59 1.23 -6.33 -10.75
C LYS A 59 0.83 -7.39 -9.73
N ASN A 60 -0.25 -8.11 -10.02
CA ASN A 60 -0.76 -9.21 -9.19
C ASN A 60 -0.99 -8.76 -7.74
N ILE A 61 -1.76 -7.68 -7.57
CA ILE A 61 -1.84 -6.95 -6.30
C ILE A 61 -3.00 -7.46 -5.44
N PHE A 62 -2.68 -7.81 -4.20
CA PHE A 62 -3.61 -7.81 -3.08
C PHE A 62 -3.53 -6.47 -2.37
N TRP A 63 -4.59 -5.68 -2.52
CA TRP A 63 -4.59 -4.27 -2.19
C TRP A 63 -5.39 -3.98 -0.92
N ILE A 64 -4.76 -3.43 0.11
CA ILE A 64 -5.44 -2.93 1.30
C ILE A 64 -5.80 -1.46 1.08
N VAL A 65 -7.10 -1.18 1.09
CA VAL A 65 -7.69 0.13 0.80
C VAL A 65 -8.70 0.51 1.88
N GLY A 66 -8.85 1.80 2.17
CA GLY A 66 -9.85 2.30 3.09
C GLY A 66 -9.30 3.07 4.29
N GLY A 67 -10.24 3.68 5.01
CA GLY A 67 -9.99 4.73 5.99
C GLY A 67 -10.97 5.89 5.81
N LEU A 68 -10.61 7.09 6.27
CA LEU A 68 -11.38 8.32 6.06
C LEU A 68 -11.17 8.87 4.64
N PRO A 69 -12.19 8.85 3.75
CA PRO A 69 -12.05 9.35 2.38
C PRO A 69 -11.71 10.83 2.36
N LYS A 70 -10.82 11.22 1.44
CA LYS A 70 -10.49 12.63 1.23
C LYS A 70 -11.62 13.30 0.43
N LEU A 71 -12.09 14.45 0.91
CA LEU A 71 -13.11 15.23 0.23
C LEU A 71 -12.62 15.66 -1.17
N GLY A 72 -13.48 15.54 -2.18
CA GLY A 72 -13.17 15.88 -3.57
C GLY A 72 -12.24 14.91 -4.31
N ASP A 73 -11.82 13.81 -3.68
CA ASP A 73 -10.90 12.86 -4.30
C ASP A 73 -11.58 12.07 -5.44
N LYS A 74 -10.87 11.94 -6.58
CA LYS A 74 -11.39 11.28 -7.78
C LYS A 74 -10.95 9.83 -7.81
N PHE A 75 -11.73 8.96 -7.18
CA PHE A 75 -11.43 7.53 -7.14
C PHE A 75 -11.79 6.83 -8.48
N ARG A 76 -10.84 6.78 -9.41
CA ARG A 76 -11.01 6.20 -10.75
C ARG A 76 -9.94 5.16 -11.05
N LEU A 77 -10.30 3.88 -10.99
CA LEU A 77 -9.35 2.77 -11.22
C LEU A 77 -8.72 2.77 -12.62
N GLY A 78 -9.44 3.21 -13.65
CA GLY A 78 -8.94 3.21 -15.04
C GLY A 78 -8.27 1.88 -15.41
N GLU A 79 -7.07 1.97 -15.99
CA GLU A 79 -6.28 0.78 -16.34
C GLU A 79 -5.64 0.06 -15.16
N VAL A 80 -5.39 0.72 -14.02
CA VAL A 80 -4.67 0.08 -12.91
C VAL A 80 -5.46 -1.08 -12.30
N ARG A 81 -6.77 -1.19 -12.59
CA ARG A 81 -7.60 -2.35 -12.23
C ARG A 81 -7.01 -3.68 -12.72
N LYS A 82 -6.33 -3.70 -13.88
CA LYS A 82 -5.73 -4.92 -14.45
C LYS A 82 -4.57 -5.47 -13.61
N ASN A 83 -3.98 -4.64 -12.76
CA ASN A 83 -2.90 -5.04 -11.87
C ASN A 83 -3.41 -5.63 -10.55
N ILE A 84 -4.72 -5.48 -10.24
CA ILE A 84 -5.29 -5.81 -8.93
C ILE A 84 -6.02 -7.14 -9.03
N ILE A 85 -5.62 -8.11 -8.21
CA ILE A 85 -6.33 -9.38 -8.08
C ILE A 85 -7.56 -9.21 -7.19
N LYS A 86 -7.36 -8.61 -6.01
CA LYS A 86 -8.40 -8.43 -5.00
C LYS A 86 -8.08 -7.27 -4.07
N ALA A 87 -9.10 -6.51 -3.69
CA ALA A 87 -9.00 -5.45 -2.68
C ALA A 87 -9.60 -5.87 -1.32
N TYR A 88 -9.00 -5.40 -0.24
CA TYR A 88 -9.37 -5.68 1.14
C TYR A 88 -9.72 -4.36 1.79
N ILE A 89 -11.01 -4.12 1.99
CA ILE A 89 -11.53 -2.82 2.42
C ILE A 89 -11.54 -2.76 3.95
N ILE A 90 -10.79 -1.81 4.51
CA ILE A 90 -10.71 -1.51 5.94
C ILE A 90 -11.37 -0.16 6.26
N GLY A 91 -11.54 0.13 7.55
CA GLY A 91 -12.02 1.42 8.02
C GLY A 91 -13.54 1.52 8.20
N LYS A 92 -13.95 2.58 8.89
CA LYS A 92 -15.35 2.93 9.18
C LYS A 92 -16.14 3.25 7.90
N TYR A 93 -15.45 3.78 6.89
CA TYR A 93 -16.06 4.22 5.63
C TYR A 93 -16.01 3.15 4.52
N ALA A 94 -15.95 1.87 4.88
CA ALA A 94 -15.88 0.76 3.91
C ALA A 94 -17.00 0.80 2.83
N LYS A 95 -18.19 1.32 3.17
CA LYS A 95 -19.29 1.51 2.21
C LYS A 95 -18.91 2.45 1.05
N HIS A 96 -18.11 3.49 1.31
CA HIS A 96 -17.64 4.40 0.27
C HIS A 96 -16.79 3.65 -0.76
N PHE A 97 -15.74 2.97 -0.30
CA PHE A 97 -14.82 2.21 -1.17
C PHE A 97 -15.51 1.04 -1.85
N LYS A 98 -16.47 0.37 -1.19
CA LYS A 98 -17.30 -0.66 -1.82
C LYS A 98 -17.97 -0.13 -3.09
N ARG A 99 -18.58 1.05 -3.04
CA ARG A 99 -19.22 1.67 -4.22
C ARG A 99 -18.20 1.99 -5.30
N CYS A 100 -17.02 2.47 -4.92
CA CYS A 100 -15.95 2.79 -5.87
C CYS A 100 -15.45 1.54 -6.63
N LEU A 101 -15.43 0.38 -5.98
CA LEU A 101 -14.85 -0.88 -6.49
C LEU A 101 -15.88 -1.86 -7.10
N LYS A 102 -17.16 -1.77 -6.71
CA LYS A 102 -18.23 -2.66 -7.20
C LYS A 102 -18.29 -2.66 -8.72
N GLY A 103 -18.34 -3.86 -9.30
CA GLY A 103 -18.38 -4.07 -10.76
C GLY A 103 -17.05 -3.82 -11.49
N LYS A 104 -15.96 -3.49 -10.77
CA LYS A 104 -14.66 -3.16 -11.40
C LYS A 104 -13.54 -4.13 -11.06
N ILE A 105 -13.46 -4.55 -9.79
CA ILE A 105 -12.50 -5.55 -9.28
C ILE A 105 -13.14 -6.40 -8.18
N SER A 106 -12.54 -7.56 -7.88
CA SER A 106 -12.91 -8.35 -6.71
C SER A 106 -12.50 -7.62 -5.43
N PHE A 107 -13.35 -7.68 -4.40
CA PHE A 107 -13.05 -7.08 -3.11
C PHE A 107 -13.76 -7.82 -1.96
N GLU A 108 -13.27 -7.62 -0.74
CA GLU A 108 -13.95 -8.03 0.48
C GLU A 108 -14.00 -6.89 1.52
N LEU A 109 -14.95 -6.97 2.45
CA LEU A 109 -15.10 -6.01 3.55
C LEU A 109 -14.41 -6.55 4.81
N SER A 110 -13.08 -6.38 4.90
CA SER A 110 -12.31 -6.87 6.04
C SER A 110 -12.53 -6.04 7.32
N ARG A 111 -12.98 -4.78 7.20
CA ARG A 111 -13.26 -3.81 8.27
C ARG A 111 -12.02 -3.34 9.05
N THR A 112 -11.11 -4.23 9.42
CA THR A 112 -9.88 -3.92 10.15
C THR A 112 -8.64 -4.42 9.41
N LEU A 113 -7.49 -3.80 9.71
CA LEU A 113 -6.22 -4.22 9.14
C LEU A 113 -5.85 -5.66 9.53
N ASN A 114 -6.13 -6.09 10.76
CA ASN A 114 -5.88 -7.47 11.20
C ASN A 114 -6.64 -8.47 10.32
N ASN A 115 -7.93 -8.25 10.12
CA ASN A 115 -8.78 -9.13 9.31
C ASN A 115 -8.32 -9.16 7.86
N ALA A 116 -7.96 -8.00 7.30
CA ALA A 116 -7.43 -7.92 5.93
C ALA A 116 -6.17 -8.79 5.77
N ILE A 117 -5.25 -8.73 6.73
CA ILE A 117 -4.03 -9.54 6.71
C ILE A 117 -4.36 -11.03 6.80
N ILE A 118 -5.26 -11.43 7.70
CA ILE A 118 -5.68 -12.84 7.81
C ILE A 118 -6.25 -13.35 6.48
N SER A 119 -7.15 -12.59 5.85
CA SER A 119 -7.73 -12.96 4.55
C SER A 119 -6.68 -13.00 3.44
N ILE A 120 -5.77 -12.02 3.39
CA ILE A 120 -4.67 -11.99 2.41
C ILE A 120 -3.82 -13.27 2.51
N PHE A 121 -3.44 -13.67 3.72
CA PHE A 121 -2.62 -14.88 3.91
C PHE A 121 -3.37 -16.17 3.54
N LYS A 122 -4.70 -16.22 3.72
CA LYS A 122 -5.53 -17.31 3.19
C LYS A 122 -5.52 -17.32 1.66
N ASP A 123 -5.72 -16.18 1.02
CA ASP A 123 -5.75 -16.08 -0.45
C ASP A 123 -4.37 -16.34 -1.09
N ILE A 124 -3.28 -15.98 -0.40
CA ILE A 124 -1.91 -16.31 -0.83
C ILE A 124 -1.70 -17.83 -0.95
N LYS A 125 -2.27 -18.63 -0.02
CA LYS A 125 -2.17 -20.11 -0.07
C LYS A 125 -2.79 -20.69 -1.33
N ASN A 126 -3.85 -20.08 -1.84
CA ASN A 126 -4.54 -20.52 -3.05
C ASN A 126 -3.81 -20.11 -4.35
N ALA A 127 -2.84 -19.19 -4.26
CA ALA A 127 -2.09 -18.65 -5.39
C ALA A 127 -0.61 -19.11 -5.37
N LYS A 128 -0.41 -20.43 -5.19
CA LYS A 128 0.93 -21.08 -5.19
C LYS A 128 1.71 -20.77 -6.48
N GLY A 129 3.02 -20.62 -6.35
CA GLY A 129 3.95 -20.35 -7.46
C GLY A 129 3.88 -18.93 -8.08
N LYS A 130 2.76 -18.22 -7.96
CA LYS A 130 2.58 -16.89 -8.57
C LYS A 130 3.31 -15.80 -7.80
N LYS A 131 3.90 -14.85 -8.54
CA LYS A 131 4.40 -13.58 -7.97
C LYS A 131 3.21 -12.71 -7.54
N ILE A 132 3.16 -12.32 -6.27
CA ILE A 132 2.06 -11.52 -5.70
C ILE A 132 2.64 -10.33 -4.95
N THR A 133 2.00 -9.19 -5.12
CA THR A 133 2.30 -7.97 -4.37
C THR A 133 1.24 -7.73 -3.32
N ILE A 134 1.61 -7.66 -2.06
CA ILE A 134 0.75 -7.27 -0.95
C ILE A 134 1.02 -5.78 -0.69
N LEU A 135 0.03 -4.95 -1.00
CA LEU A 135 0.19 -3.49 -0.98
C LEU A 135 -0.77 -2.87 0.02
N LEU A 136 -0.23 -2.22 1.06
CA LEU A 136 -0.98 -1.21 1.82
C LEU A 136 -0.81 0.13 1.12
N SER A 137 -1.81 0.58 0.38
CA SER A 137 -1.85 1.93 -0.20
C SER A 137 -3.29 2.45 -0.07
N PRO A 138 -3.66 3.03 1.06
CA PRO A 138 -5.05 3.04 1.51
C PRO A 138 -5.99 3.97 0.73
N ALA A 139 -5.47 4.88 -0.09
CA ALA A 139 -6.22 5.92 -0.79
C ALA A 139 -7.06 6.83 0.14
N SER A 140 -6.73 6.87 1.43
CA SER A 140 -7.45 7.63 2.45
C SER A 140 -6.63 7.87 3.71
N ALA A 141 -7.05 8.89 4.45
CA ALA A 141 -6.51 9.19 5.78
C ALA A 141 -6.80 8.03 6.76
N SER A 142 -5.99 7.93 7.81
CA SER A 142 -6.04 6.83 8.78
C SER A 142 -6.89 7.11 10.03
N TYR A 143 -7.36 8.35 10.18
CA TYR A 143 -7.92 8.89 11.43
C TYR A 143 -9.20 8.22 11.92
N ASP A 144 -9.79 7.33 11.13
CA ASP A 144 -10.96 6.56 11.54
C ASP A 144 -10.60 5.33 12.40
N GLN A 145 -9.36 4.83 12.31
CA GLN A 145 -8.90 3.63 13.04
C GLN A 145 -7.53 3.78 13.71
N PHE A 146 -6.77 4.83 13.38
CA PHE A 146 -5.40 5.04 13.84
C PHE A 146 -5.13 6.53 14.08
N LYS A 147 -4.18 6.86 14.95
CA LYS A 147 -3.80 8.25 15.24
C LYS A 147 -3.15 8.94 14.04
N ASN A 148 -2.41 8.20 13.21
CA ASN A 148 -1.74 8.71 12.02
C ASN A 148 -1.36 7.58 11.04
N PHE A 149 -0.79 7.94 9.89
CA PHE A 149 -0.44 6.97 8.85
C PHE A 149 0.78 6.13 9.23
N GLU A 150 1.68 6.66 10.05
CA GLU A 150 2.85 5.95 10.58
C GLU A 150 2.39 4.78 11.45
N GLU A 151 1.44 5.00 12.36
CA GLU A 151 0.87 3.97 13.22
C GLU A 151 0.22 2.86 12.38
N ARG A 152 -0.62 3.22 11.41
CA ARG A 152 -1.23 2.26 10.47
C ARG A 152 -0.18 1.46 9.71
N GLY A 153 0.85 2.14 9.20
CA GLY A 153 1.94 1.52 8.45
C GLY A 153 2.82 0.61 9.30
N ASN A 154 3.11 0.99 10.55
CA ASN A 154 3.86 0.18 11.50
C ASN A 154 3.06 -1.05 11.95
N LYS A 155 1.76 -0.88 12.18
CA LYS A 155 0.85 -1.98 12.48
C LYS A 155 0.82 -2.99 11.32
N PHE A 156 0.76 -2.52 10.08
CA PHE A 156 0.82 -3.38 8.89
C PHE A 156 2.11 -4.20 8.82
N LYS A 157 3.28 -3.57 9.02
CA LYS A 157 4.57 -4.27 9.08
C LYS A 157 4.58 -5.32 10.18
N LYS A 158 4.19 -4.95 11.40
CA LYS A 158 4.17 -5.85 12.57
C LYS A 158 3.29 -7.08 12.33
N LEU A 159 2.05 -6.88 11.86
CA LEU A 159 1.12 -7.97 11.57
C LEU A 159 1.66 -8.86 10.45
N THR A 160 2.10 -8.26 9.35
CA THR A 160 2.66 -9.00 8.22
C THR A 160 3.81 -9.89 8.65
N MET A 161 4.75 -9.38 9.44
CA MET A 161 5.88 -10.17 9.93
C MET A 161 5.45 -11.29 10.89
N HIS A 162 4.45 -11.04 11.74
CA HIS A 162 3.89 -12.07 12.62
C HIS A 162 3.31 -13.25 11.81
N TYR A 163 2.52 -12.97 10.78
CA TYR A 163 1.92 -14.01 9.95
C TYR A 163 2.93 -14.65 9.00
N ALA A 164 3.83 -13.87 8.40
CA ALA A 164 4.87 -14.39 7.50
C ALA A 164 5.73 -15.47 8.16
N LYS A 165 6.13 -15.29 9.43
CA LYS A 165 6.88 -16.31 10.21
C LYS A 165 6.14 -17.63 10.39
N ARG A 166 4.80 -17.63 10.36
CA ARG A 166 3.97 -18.82 10.51
C ARG A 166 3.60 -19.47 9.17
N TYR A 167 3.74 -18.72 8.08
CA TYR A 167 3.31 -19.10 6.74
C TYR A 167 4.46 -19.50 5.81
N PHE A 168 5.67 -19.00 6.07
CA PHE A 168 6.87 -19.25 5.27
C PHE A 168 8.05 -19.60 6.16
#